data_AF-A0A4Y3QRP9-F1
#
_entry.id   AF-A0A4Y3QRP9-F1
#
_cell.length_a   1.000
_cell.length_b   1.000
_cell.length_c   1.000
_cell.angle_alpha   90.00
_cell.angle_beta   90.00
_cell.angle_gamma   90.00
#
_symmetry.space_group_name_H-M   'P 1'
#
loop_
_entity.id
_entity.type
_entity.pdbx_description
1 polymer ?
#
loop_
_entity_poly.entity_id
_entity_poly.type
_entity_poly.pdbx_seq_one_letter_code
_entity_poly.pdbx_strand_id
1 'polypeptide(L)'
;MPGAIIPSYRPGRPPSGTGDHGVVSTDELFPAPPAQIAPGAVHLPGWLDAAAQRELLRAAREWALPPAGLRTVRMPRGGEMSVRQLSLGRHWFPYGYAPTVVDGGGEPVKPFPEWLGEWARAAVRDAAAVADGLVPGEAPAYDIALVNFYDAAARMGMHRDSDERSQAPVVSFSLGDSCVFRFGNTHARGRPWSDTVLRSGDAFVFGGPGRMAYHGVPRTEPGSGPEWLGLRGRINVTVREF
;
A
#
# COMPACT_ATOMS: atom_id res chain seq x y z
N MET A 1 23.90 -15.43 26.43
CA MET A 1 23.05 -14.27 26.78
C MET A 1 21.75 -14.42 26.02
N PRO A 2 20.62 -14.76 26.67
CA PRO A 2 19.34 -14.85 25.98
C PRO A 2 18.92 -13.44 25.54
N GLY A 3 18.63 -13.29 24.24
CA GLY A 3 18.24 -12.03 23.63
C GLY A 3 16.93 -11.53 24.21
N ALA A 4 16.89 -10.26 24.58
CA ALA A 4 15.70 -9.59 25.05
C ALA A 4 14.63 -9.63 23.94
N ILE A 5 13.51 -10.30 24.22
CA ILE A 5 12.30 -10.22 23.41
C ILE A 5 11.75 -8.82 23.66
N ILE A 6 11.99 -7.92 22.71
CA ILE A 6 11.40 -6.58 22.71
C ILE A 6 9.89 -6.78 22.56
N PRO A 7 9.06 -6.28 23.48
CA PRO A 7 7.60 -6.39 23.35
C PRO A 7 7.18 -5.74 22.02
N SER A 8 6.53 -6.51 21.15
CA SER A 8 5.95 -5.97 19.93
C SER A 8 4.80 -5.04 20.31
N TYR A 9 5.06 -3.73 20.30
CA TYR A 9 4.02 -2.71 20.41
C TYR A 9 2.95 -2.98 19.33
N ARG A 10 1.70 -3.14 19.79
CA ARG A 10 0.54 -3.31 18.91
C ARG A 10 -0.09 -1.94 18.67
N PRO A 11 -0.03 -1.40 17.45
CA PRO A 11 -0.68 -0.13 17.19
C PRO A 11 -2.19 -0.29 17.27
N GLY A 12 -2.85 0.70 17.86
CA GLY A 12 -4.32 0.75 17.93
C GLY A 12 -4.94 0.79 16.53
N ARG A 13 -6.22 0.41 16.43
CA ARG A 13 -7.01 0.59 15.22
C ARG A 13 -7.00 2.09 14.85
N PRO A 14 -6.75 2.49 13.58
CA PRO A 14 -7.00 3.86 13.15
C PRO A 14 -8.47 4.18 13.46
N PRO A 15 -8.76 5.40 13.95
CA PRO A 15 -10.07 5.74 14.48
C PRO A 15 -11.15 5.42 13.45
N SER A 16 -12.21 4.73 13.89
CA SER A 16 -13.42 4.59 13.10
C SER A 16 -13.99 5.98 12.86
N GLY A 17 -14.12 6.38 11.60
CA GLY A 17 -14.64 7.69 11.22
C GLY A 17 -15.90 8.07 12.01
N THR A 18 -16.00 9.36 12.35
CA THR A 18 -17.01 10.10 13.14
C THR A 18 -16.55 10.69 14.50
N GLY A 19 -15.25 10.77 14.78
CA GLY A 19 -14.71 11.50 15.94
C GLY A 19 -13.91 12.73 15.56
N ASP A 20 -14.40 13.90 15.97
CA ASP A 20 -13.80 15.26 15.97
C ASP A 20 -12.36 15.38 15.41
N HIS A 21 -12.27 15.91 14.19
CA HIS A 21 -11.01 16.08 13.47
C HIS A 21 -10.20 17.25 14.04
N GLY A 22 -9.28 16.94 14.94
CA GLY A 22 -8.17 17.82 15.27
C GLY A 22 -7.33 18.13 14.03
N VAL A 23 -7.58 19.31 13.45
CA VAL A 23 -6.84 20.04 12.40
C VAL A 23 -6.07 19.16 11.41
N VAL A 24 -6.77 18.71 10.37
CA VAL A 24 -6.17 18.23 9.12
C VAL A 24 -5.84 19.48 8.29
N SER A 25 -4.58 19.89 8.26
CA SER A 25 -4.12 20.95 7.36
C SER A 25 -3.82 20.37 5.99
N THR A 26 -4.74 20.55 5.06
CA THR A 26 -4.55 20.49 3.60
C THR A 26 -5.44 21.57 2.98
N ASP A 27 -4.99 22.26 1.93
CA ASP A 27 -5.60 23.43 1.26
C ASP A 27 -7.08 23.30 0.76
N GLU A 28 -7.82 22.27 1.17
CA GLU A 28 -9.22 22.07 0.81
C GLU A 28 -10.12 22.49 1.98
N LEU A 29 -11.18 23.25 1.68
CA LEU A 29 -12.15 23.76 2.67
C LEU A 29 -12.90 22.62 3.41
N PHE A 30 -12.96 21.44 2.81
CA PHE A 30 -13.61 20.24 3.36
C PHE A 30 -12.81 18.98 2.99
N PRO A 31 -12.75 17.96 3.87
CA PRO A 31 -12.18 16.66 3.52
C PRO A 31 -12.91 16.03 2.33
N ALA A 32 -12.17 15.50 1.36
CA ALA A 32 -12.77 14.74 0.26
C ALA A 32 -13.46 13.47 0.80
N PRO A 33 -14.71 13.18 0.39
CA PRO A 33 -15.39 11.98 0.83
C PRO A 33 -14.82 10.72 0.14
N PRO A 34 -15.03 9.53 0.71
CA PRO A 34 -14.81 8.26 0.00
C PRO A 34 -15.47 8.24 -1.38
N ALA A 35 -14.76 7.71 -2.38
CA ALA A 35 -15.23 7.72 -3.76
C ALA A 35 -14.98 6.40 -4.48
N GLN A 36 -16.02 5.86 -5.12
CA GLN A 36 -15.88 4.75 -6.06
C GLN A 36 -15.25 5.26 -7.37
N ILE A 37 -14.08 4.71 -7.71
CA ILE A 37 -13.32 5.07 -8.91
C ILE A 37 -13.67 4.18 -10.10
N ALA A 38 -14.01 2.93 -9.81
CA ALA A 38 -14.52 1.93 -10.75
C ALA A 38 -15.28 0.84 -9.96
N PRO A 39 -16.08 -0.03 -10.60
CA PRO A 39 -16.67 -1.18 -9.90
C PRO A 39 -15.62 -2.00 -9.15
N GLY A 40 -15.83 -2.19 -7.84
CA GLY A 40 -14.89 -2.86 -6.96
C GLY A 40 -13.62 -2.07 -6.60
N ALA A 41 -13.51 -0.76 -6.91
CA ALA A 41 -12.33 0.06 -6.61
C ALA A 41 -12.70 1.40 -5.96
N VAL A 42 -12.13 1.68 -4.78
CA VAL A 42 -12.47 2.81 -3.92
C VAL A 42 -11.23 3.55 -3.46
N HIS A 43 -11.30 4.88 -3.51
CA HIS A 43 -10.40 5.78 -2.82
C HIS A 43 -11.01 6.21 -1.48
N LEU A 44 -10.23 6.08 -0.40
CA LEU A 44 -10.58 6.49 0.96
C LEU A 44 -9.60 7.61 1.39
N PRO A 45 -9.95 8.88 1.15
CA PRO A 45 -9.09 10.02 1.52
C PRO A 45 -8.86 10.09 3.03
N GLY A 46 -7.62 10.35 3.46
CA GLY A 46 -7.29 10.59 4.86
C GLY A 46 -7.61 9.44 5.83
N TRP A 47 -7.69 8.20 5.33
CA TRP A 47 -8.07 7.03 6.12
C TRP A 47 -7.11 6.75 7.29
N LEU A 48 -5.82 7.01 7.10
CA LEU A 48 -4.83 7.01 8.17
C LEU A 48 -4.74 8.40 8.79
N ASP A 49 -5.10 8.50 10.07
CA ASP A 49 -4.83 9.70 10.85
C ASP A 49 -3.31 9.95 11.04
N ALA A 50 -2.96 11.11 11.59
CA ALA A 50 -1.56 11.48 11.78
C ALA A 50 -0.77 10.50 12.68
N ALA A 51 -1.43 9.84 13.65
CA ALA A 51 -0.77 8.87 14.52
C ALA A 51 -0.47 7.56 13.77
N ALA A 52 -1.45 7.05 13.03
CA ALA A 52 -1.32 5.86 12.19
C ALA A 52 -0.26 6.08 11.08
N GLN A 53 -0.20 7.27 10.49
CA GLN A 53 0.83 7.62 9.51
C GLN A 53 2.24 7.59 10.11
N ARG A 54 2.43 8.17 11.31
CA ARG A 54 3.73 8.12 12.01
C ARG A 54 4.14 6.70 12.35
N GLU A 55 3.19 5.88 12.78
CA GLU A 55 3.46 4.50 13.15
C GLU A 55 3.81 3.64 11.94
N LEU A 56 3.04 3.76 10.85
CA LEU A 56 3.34 3.06 9.61
C LEU A 56 4.70 3.48 9.04
N LEU A 57 5.06 4.77 9.13
CA LEU A 57 6.38 5.25 8.74
C LEU A 57 7.50 4.69 9.63
N ARG A 58 7.29 4.64 10.96
CA ARG A 58 8.25 4.04 11.90
C ARG A 58 8.50 2.58 11.54
N ALA A 59 7.42 1.80 11.38
CA ALA A 59 7.51 0.40 10.98
C ALA A 59 8.19 0.23 9.62
N ALA A 60 7.85 1.06 8.62
CA ALA A 60 8.49 1.03 7.31
C ALA A 60 10.00 1.31 7.37
N ARG A 61 10.44 2.23 8.23
CA ARG A 61 11.87 2.51 8.47
C ARG A 61 12.57 1.30 9.11
N GLU A 62 11.94 0.65 10.08
CA GLU A 62 12.47 -0.56 10.71
C GLU A 62 12.56 -1.73 9.72
N TRP A 63 11.53 -1.92 8.89
CA TRP A 63 11.55 -2.95 7.84
C TRP A 63 12.60 -2.65 6.77
N ALA A 64 12.87 -1.39 6.45
CA ALA A 64 13.86 -1.03 5.44
C ALA A 64 15.31 -1.43 5.80
N LEU A 65 15.60 -1.65 7.09
CA LEU A 65 16.93 -2.05 7.55
C LEU A 65 17.24 -3.53 7.21
N PRO A 66 18.51 -3.88 6.95
CA PRO A 66 18.95 -5.27 6.84
C PRO A 66 18.65 -6.09 8.11
N PRO A 67 18.50 -7.43 8.00
CA PRO A 67 18.45 -8.23 6.77
C PRO A 67 17.11 -8.07 6.02
N ALA A 68 17.05 -8.51 4.76
CA ALA A 68 15.83 -8.49 3.92
C ALA A 68 15.16 -7.10 3.81
N GLY A 69 15.96 -6.03 3.82
CA GLY A 69 15.51 -4.65 3.80
C GLY A 69 15.16 -4.11 2.41
N LEU A 70 15.04 -2.79 2.33
CA LEU A 70 14.70 -2.05 1.12
C LEU A 70 15.79 -2.21 0.04
N ARG A 71 15.40 -2.61 -1.16
CA ARG A 71 16.33 -2.87 -2.26
C ARG A 71 15.78 -2.41 -3.61
N THR A 72 16.67 -2.24 -4.57
CA THR A 72 16.30 -2.05 -5.98
C THR A 72 15.94 -3.41 -6.59
N VAL A 73 14.77 -3.51 -7.21
CA VAL A 73 14.35 -4.75 -7.89
C VAL A 73 14.97 -4.79 -9.29
N ARG A 74 15.61 -5.91 -9.62
CA ARG A 74 16.17 -6.17 -10.95
C ARG A 74 15.21 -7.02 -11.76
N MET A 75 14.90 -6.57 -12.98
CA MET A 75 13.95 -7.28 -13.84
C MET A 75 14.65 -8.41 -14.60
N PRO A 76 13.97 -9.55 -14.86
CA PRO A 76 14.58 -10.73 -15.49
C PRO A 76 15.08 -10.49 -16.92
N ARG A 77 14.49 -9.53 -17.63
CA ARG A 77 14.87 -9.14 -19.00
C ARG A 77 15.91 -8.00 -19.05
N GLY A 78 16.52 -7.68 -17.90
CA GLY A 78 17.38 -6.51 -17.74
C GLY A 78 16.59 -5.25 -17.35
N GLY A 79 17.31 -4.29 -16.77
CA GLY A 79 16.75 -3.06 -16.22
C GLY A 79 16.42 -3.14 -14.73
N GLU A 80 16.42 -1.98 -14.08
CA GLU A 80 16.10 -1.83 -12.66
C GLU A 80 14.78 -1.06 -12.52
N MET A 81 13.94 -1.48 -11.56
CA MET A 81 12.80 -0.66 -11.17
C MET A 81 13.32 0.61 -10.49
N SER A 82 12.83 1.78 -10.92
CA SER A 82 13.11 3.03 -10.20
C SER A 82 12.53 3.05 -8.79
N VAL A 83 11.55 2.18 -8.53
CA VAL A 83 10.96 1.96 -7.21
C VAL A 83 11.81 0.96 -6.45
N ARG A 84 12.16 1.30 -5.21
CA ARG A 84 12.78 0.36 -4.29
C ARG A 84 11.70 -0.35 -3.50
N GLN A 85 11.88 -1.64 -3.22
CA GLN A 85 10.86 -2.47 -2.60
C GLN A 85 11.44 -3.36 -1.52
N LEU A 86 10.63 -3.68 -0.52
CA LEU A 86 10.79 -4.85 0.35
C LEU A 86 9.44 -5.55 0.51
N SER A 87 9.47 -6.77 1.02
CA SER A 87 8.28 -7.57 1.26
C SER A 87 8.21 -8.04 2.71
N LEU A 88 6.98 -8.22 3.19
CA LEU A 88 6.65 -8.82 4.49
C LEU A 88 5.78 -10.07 4.25
N GLY A 89 5.97 -11.09 5.07
CA GLY A 89 5.28 -12.38 5.03
C GLY A 89 5.79 -13.30 3.92
N ARG A 90 5.74 -12.85 2.66
CA ARG A 90 6.30 -13.56 1.50
C ARG A 90 7.05 -12.57 0.62
N HIS A 91 8.22 -12.98 0.14
CA HIS A 91 9.04 -12.20 -0.77
C HIS A 91 8.47 -12.27 -2.17
N TRP A 92 8.02 -11.14 -2.70
CA TRP A 92 7.65 -11.04 -4.10
C TRP A 92 8.90 -10.92 -4.96
N PHE A 93 8.93 -11.69 -6.04
CA PHE A 93 9.88 -11.55 -7.12
C PHE A 93 9.11 -11.67 -8.44
N PRO A 94 9.69 -11.25 -9.57
CA PRO A 94 9.05 -11.43 -10.86
C PRO A 94 8.58 -12.89 -11.04
N TYR A 95 7.27 -13.07 -11.24
CA TYR A 95 6.59 -14.36 -11.47
C TYR A 95 6.29 -15.22 -10.25
N GLY A 96 6.44 -14.71 -9.01
CA GLY A 96 5.98 -15.47 -7.86
C GLY A 96 6.36 -14.94 -6.48
N TYR A 97 6.19 -15.82 -5.51
CA TYR A 97 6.47 -15.57 -4.10
C TYR A 97 7.39 -16.64 -3.52
N ALA A 98 8.30 -16.22 -2.64
CA ALA A 98 9.25 -17.09 -1.95
C ALA A 98 9.30 -16.78 -0.44
N PRO A 99 9.70 -17.73 0.41
CA PRO A 99 9.94 -17.46 1.84
C PRO A 99 11.25 -16.68 2.10
N THR A 100 12.09 -16.52 1.08
CA THR A 100 13.40 -15.85 1.15
C THR A 100 13.56 -14.82 0.05
N VAL A 101 14.49 -13.87 0.23
CA VAL A 101 14.81 -12.83 -0.75
C VAL A 101 15.69 -13.41 -1.87
N VAL A 102 15.06 -14.12 -2.81
CA VAL A 102 15.73 -14.90 -3.87
C VAL A 102 16.51 -14.06 -4.88
N ASP A 103 16.21 -12.76 -4.98
CA ASP A 103 16.91 -11.78 -5.82
C ASP A 103 17.89 -10.90 -5.03
N GLY A 104 18.19 -11.29 -3.77
CA GLY A 104 19.11 -10.62 -2.86
C GLY A 104 20.11 -11.59 -2.22
N GLY A 105 20.29 -11.50 -0.89
CA GLY A 105 21.22 -12.34 -0.13
C GLY A 105 20.66 -13.69 0.31
N GLY A 106 19.41 -14.02 -0.08
CA GLY A 106 18.75 -15.27 0.29
C GLY A 106 18.23 -15.31 1.74
N GLU A 107 18.20 -14.18 2.43
CA GLU A 107 17.71 -14.09 3.80
C GLU A 107 16.20 -14.38 3.89
N PRO A 108 15.70 -14.88 5.04
CA PRO A 108 14.26 -15.00 5.27
C PRO A 108 13.55 -13.66 5.09
N VAL A 109 12.37 -13.69 4.48
CA VAL A 109 11.49 -12.52 4.43
C VAL A 109 11.06 -12.12 5.84
N LYS A 110 10.87 -10.81 6.06
CA LYS A 110 10.37 -10.31 7.35
C LYS A 110 8.95 -10.80 7.60
N PRO A 111 8.53 -11.03 8.85
CA PRO A 111 7.18 -11.49 9.14
C PRO A 111 6.13 -10.46 8.73
N PHE A 112 4.95 -10.94 8.37
CA PHE A 112 3.78 -10.07 8.16
C PHE A 112 3.23 -9.59 9.51
N PRO A 113 3.02 -8.28 9.72
CA PRO A 113 2.44 -7.77 10.96
C PRO A 113 0.92 -7.96 11.01
N GLU A 114 0.39 -8.66 12.03
CA GLU A 114 -1.05 -8.90 12.18
C GLU A 114 -1.89 -7.63 12.16
N TRP A 115 -1.41 -6.56 12.82
CA TRP A 115 -2.09 -5.26 12.88
C TRP A 115 -2.28 -4.63 11.49
N LEU A 116 -1.36 -4.88 10.56
CA LEU A 116 -1.48 -4.37 9.19
C LEU A 116 -2.59 -5.10 8.44
N GLY A 117 -2.76 -6.40 8.68
CA GLY A 117 -3.90 -7.18 8.20
C GLY A 117 -5.23 -6.71 8.81
N GLU A 118 -5.24 -6.33 10.09
CA GLU A 118 -6.42 -5.73 10.74
C GLU A 118 -6.81 -4.41 10.10
N TRP A 119 -5.84 -3.55 9.81
CA TRP A 119 -6.06 -2.28 9.12
C TRP A 119 -6.60 -2.51 7.70
N ALA A 120 -6.01 -3.45 6.96
CA ALA A 120 -6.48 -3.79 5.61
C ALA A 120 -7.93 -4.30 5.62
N ARG A 121 -8.28 -5.20 6.57
CA ARG A 121 -9.68 -5.63 6.74
C ARG A 121 -10.62 -4.48 7.08
N ALA A 122 -10.18 -3.51 7.87
CA ALA A 122 -10.97 -2.32 8.17
C ALA A 122 -11.19 -1.45 6.93
N ALA A 123 -10.13 -1.16 6.16
CA ALA A 123 -10.24 -0.41 4.92
C ALA A 123 -11.16 -1.10 3.89
N VAL A 124 -11.14 -2.43 3.79
CA VAL A 124 -12.08 -3.18 2.93
C VAL A 124 -13.53 -2.99 3.38
N ARG A 125 -13.81 -3.04 4.68
CA ARG A 125 -15.17 -2.79 5.20
C ARG A 125 -15.65 -1.38 4.87
N ASP A 126 -14.81 -0.39 5.08
CA ASP A 126 -15.15 1.01 4.81
C ASP A 126 -15.34 1.25 3.29
N ALA A 127 -14.52 0.62 2.45
CA ALA A 127 -14.67 0.67 1.00
C ALA A 127 -15.94 -0.05 0.51
N ALA A 128 -16.29 -1.20 1.11
CA ALA A 128 -17.49 -1.95 0.76
C ALA A 128 -18.79 -1.20 1.07
N ALA A 129 -18.75 -0.22 1.99
CA ALA A 129 -19.88 0.67 2.24
C ALA A 129 -20.12 1.69 1.11
N VAL A 130 -19.17 1.81 0.17
CA VAL A 130 -19.17 2.82 -0.91
C VAL A 130 -19.23 2.17 -2.29
N ALA A 131 -18.55 1.05 -2.51
CA ALA A 131 -18.43 0.43 -3.83
C ALA A 131 -19.42 -0.68 -4.13
N ASP A 132 -20.01 -0.60 -5.33
CA ASP A 132 -20.65 -1.74 -5.97
C ASP A 132 -19.64 -2.86 -6.27
N GLY A 133 -20.00 -4.09 -5.92
CA GLY A 133 -19.23 -5.29 -6.26
C GLY A 133 -17.99 -5.54 -5.39
N LEU A 134 -17.71 -4.69 -4.40
CA LEU A 134 -16.73 -4.99 -3.35
C LEU A 134 -17.46 -5.68 -2.18
N VAL A 135 -17.60 -7.00 -2.27
CA VAL A 135 -18.22 -7.76 -1.20
C VAL A 135 -17.19 -8.04 -0.11
N PRO A 136 -17.43 -7.65 1.16
CA PRO A 136 -16.65 -8.16 2.27
C PRO A 136 -17.06 -9.64 2.42
N GLY A 137 -16.33 -10.53 1.74
CA GLY A 137 -16.49 -11.97 1.88
C GLY A 137 -16.03 -12.46 3.26
N GLU A 138 -15.58 -13.71 3.34
CA GLU A 138 -14.77 -14.14 4.48
C GLU A 138 -13.60 -13.16 4.66
N ALA A 139 -13.36 -12.75 5.91
CA ALA A 139 -12.36 -11.74 6.22
C ALA A 139 -10.98 -12.20 5.69
N PRO A 140 -10.37 -11.48 4.73
CA PRO A 140 -9.14 -11.95 4.10
C PRO A 140 -8.04 -12.23 5.12
N ALA A 141 -7.36 -13.36 4.95
CA ALA A 141 -6.22 -13.77 5.75
C ALA A 141 -4.94 -13.14 5.19
N TYR A 142 -4.91 -11.80 5.14
CA TYR A 142 -3.77 -11.03 4.66
C TYR A 142 -2.45 -11.52 5.27
N ASP A 143 -1.53 -11.96 4.42
CA ASP A 143 -0.25 -12.55 4.79
C ASP A 143 0.93 -11.98 3.96
N ILE A 144 0.66 -11.00 3.08
CA ILE A 144 1.67 -10.35 2.24
C ILE A 144 1.54 -8.83 2.38
N ALA A 145 2.68 -8.14 2.53
CA ALA A 145 2.75 -6.72 2.25
C ALA A 145 3.97 -6.37 1.38
N LEU A 146 3.77 -5.54 0.36
CA LEU A 146 4.84 -4.92 -0.41
C LEU A 146 4.99 -3.46 0.00
N VAL A 147 6.18 -3.10 0.44
CA VAL A 147 6.51 -1.71 0.81
C VAL A 147 7.35 -1.12 -0.30
N ASN A 148 6.76 -0.19 -1.03
CA ASN A 148 7.35 0.50 -2.16
C ASN A 148 7.80 1.90 -1.75
N PHE A 149 9.06 2.23 -1.99
CA PHE A 149 9.60 3.58 -1.85
C PHE A 149 9.84 4.21 -3.22
N TYR A 150 9.28 5.40 -3.41
CA TYR A 150 9.42 6.23 -4.59
C TYR A 150 10.20 7.49 -4.21
N ASP A 151 11.33 7.71 -4.89
CA ASP A 151 11.95 9.03 -4.91
C ASP A 151 11.23 9.97 -5.89
N ALA A 152 11.80 11.15 -6.13
CA ALA A 152 11.21 12.18 -6.98
C ALA A 152 11.08 11.79 -8.47
N ALA A 153 11.89 10.84 -8.94
CA ALA A 153 11.89 10.39 -10.34
C ALA A 153 11.22 9.01 -10.53
N ALA A 154 10.97 8.30 -9.42
CA ALA A 154 10.43 6.96 -9.44
C ALA A 154 8.99 6.92 -9.97
N ARG A 155 8.76 5.95 -10.86
CA ARG A 155 7.46 5.65 -11.45
C ARG A 155 7.22 4.14 -11.49
N MET A 156 5.96 3.75 -11.59
CA MET A 156 5.56 2.36 -11.76
C MET A 156 4.60 2.27 -12.93
N GLY A 157 5.01 1.58 -14.00
CA GLY A 157 4.18 1.39 -15.17
C GLY A 157 2.91 0.59 -14.88
N MET A 158 1.97 0.60 -15.82
CA MET A 158 0.74 -0.19 -15.73
C MET A 158 1.09 -1.66 -15.54
N HIS A 159 0.72 -2.25 -14.42
CA HIS A 159 0.90 -3.66 -14.06
C HIS A 159 -0.37 -4.18 -13.37
N ARG A 160 -0.43 -5.46 -13.07
CA ARG A 160 -1.52 -6.05 -12.30
C ARG A 160 -0.92 -6.96 -11.24
N ASP A 161 -1.64 -7.09 -10.14
CA ASP A 161 -1.27 -7.96 -9.04
C ASP A 161 -1.91 -9.34 -9.30
N SER A 162 -1.17 -10.22 -9.97
CA SER A 162 -1.68 -11.51 -10.46
C SER A 162 -0.86 -12.72 -10.02
N ASP A 163 0.12 -12.52 -9.14
CA ASP A 163 0.99 -13.61 -8.68
C ASP A 163 0.41 -14.32 -7.45
N GLU A 164 -0.66 -13.77 -6.86
CA GLU A 164 -1.44 -14.40 -5.80
C GLU A 164 -2.49 -15.38 -6.36
N ARG A 165 -2.78 -16.44 -5.61
CA ARG A 165 -3.87 -17.39 -5.82
C ARG A 165 -5.20 -16.83 -5.31
N SER A 166 -5.18 -16.02 -4.25
CA SER A 166 -6.39 -15.41 -3.68
C SER A 166 -6.99 -14.29 -4.56
N GLN A 167 -8.31 -14.21 -4.55
CA GLN A 167 -9.10 -13.11 -5.15
C GLN A 167 -9.48 -12.02 -4.12
N ALA A 168 -8.95 -12.09 -2.90
CA ALA A 168 -9.21 -11.08 -1.88
C ALA A 168 -8.80 -9.68 -2.33
N PRO A 169 -9.51 -8.62 -1.88
CA PRO A 169 -9.18 -7.26 -2.26
C PRO A 169 -7.75 -6.87 -1.90
N VAL A 170 -7.11 -6.10 -2.77
CA VAL A 170 -5.83 -5.45 -2.50
C VAL A 170 -6.10 -4.13 -1.79
N VAL A 171 -5.35 -3.87 -0.72
CA VAL A 171 -5.40 -2.60 0.03
C VAL A 171 -4.06 -1.89 -0.08
N SER A 172 -4.09 -0.61 -0.38
CA SER A 172 -2.92 0.22 -0.61
C SER A 172 -2.97 1.43 0.31
N PHE A 173 -1.98 1.58 1.20
CA PHE A 173 -1.82 2.75 2.06
C PHE A 173 -0.74 3.68 1.51
N SER A 174 -0.97 4.99 1.52
CA SER A 174 -0.05 6.00 1.00
C SER A 174 0.50 6.91 2.11
N LEU A 175 1.81 7.18 2.07
CA LEU A 175 2.51 8.10 2.98
C LEU A 175 3.46 9.01 2.21
N GLY A 176 3.61 10.25 2.66
CA GLY A 176 4.56 11.21 2.10
C GLY A 176 4.04 11.90 0.85
N ASP A 177 4.91 12.07 -0.15
CA ASP A 177 4.59 12.79 -1.37
C ASP A 177 3.37 12.17 -2.09
N SER A 178 2.49 13.05 -2.57
CA SER A 178 1.32 12.67 -3.36
C SER A 178 1.75 12.01 -4.67
N CYS A 179 0.85 11.23 -5.27
CA CYS A 179 1.08 10.67 -6.59
C CYS A 179 -0.19 10.65 -7.42
N VAL A 180 -0.02 10.65 -8.75
CA VAL A 180 -1.10 10.20 -9.62
C VAL A 180 -1.10 8.69 -9.62
N PHE A 181 -2.19 8.11 -9.11
CA PHE A 181 -2.49 6.71 -9.23
C PHE A 181 -3.42 6.50 -10.43
N ARG A 182 -3.01 5.65 -11.36
CA ARG A 182 -3.77 5.31 -12.55
C ARG A 182 -4.40 3.95 -12.36
N PHE A 183 -5.72 3.89 -12.38
CA PHE A 183 -6.49 2.65 -12.27
C PHE A 183 -7.20 2.36 -13.60
N GLY A 184 -6.82 1.26 -14.25
CA GLY A 184 -7.28 0.84 -15.56
C GLY A 184 -8.38 -0.21 -15.52
N ASN A 185 -8.47 -0.97 -16.62
CA ASN A 185 -9.40 -2.09 -16.78
C ASN A 185 -8.69 -3.44 -16.58
N THR A 186 -9.45 -4.54 -16.60
CA THR A 186 -8.93 -5.91 -16.41
C THR A 186 -8.44 -6.58 -17.69
N HIS A 187 -8.66 -5.97 -18.86
CA HIS A 187 -8.40 -6.58 -20.16
C HIS A 187 -7.01 -6.24 -20.70
N ALA A 188 -6.61 -4.96 -20.64
CA ALA A 188 -5.37 -4.48 -21.23
C ALA A 188 -4.75 -3.31 -20.43
N ARG A 189 -3.46 -3.06 -20.66
CA ARG A 189 -2.70 -1.94 -20.07
C ARG A 189 -3.13 -0.56 -20.60
N GLY A 190 -3.91 -0.53 -21.68
CA GLY A 190 -4.38 0.68 -22.35
C GLY A 190 -5.64 1.27 -21.72
N ARG A 191 -6.21 2.28 -22.39
CA ARG A 191 -7.48 2.92 -21.98
C ARG A 191 -8.65 1.92 -22.02
N PRO A 192 -9.73 2.16 -21.25
CA PRO A 192 -9.93 3.28 -20.33
C PRO A 192 -9.19 3.09 -19.00
N TRP A 193 -8.85 4.23 -18.37
CA TRP A 193 -8.34 4.33 -17.00
C TRP A 193 -8.82 5.62 -16.35
N SER A 194 -8.90 5.61 -15.02
CA SER A 194 -9.16 6.76 -14.15
C SER A 194 -7.85 7.13 -13.46
N ASP A 195 -7.53 8.42 -13.43
CA ASP A 195 -6.40 8.95 -12.66
C ASP A 195 -6.94 9.59 -11.37
N THR A 196 -6.37 9.23 -10.24
CA THR A 196 -6.74 9.71 -8.90
C THR A 196 -5.48 10.18 -8.19
N VAL A 197 -5.51 11.35 -7.55
CA VAL A 197 -4.39 11.81 -6.72
C VAL A 197 -4.50 11.11 -5.37
N LEU A 198 -3.49 10.32 -5.02
CA LEU A 198 -3.36 9.73 -3.68
C LEU A 198 -2.37 10.57 -2.86
N ARG A 199 -2.83 11.03 -1.70
CA ARG A 199 -2.07 11.87 -0.77
C ARG A 199 -1.61 11.07 0.45
N SER A 200 -0.77 11.68 1.29
CA SER A 200 -0.38 11.07 2.55
C SER A 200 -1.60 10.82 3.43
N GLY A 201 -1.74 9.58 3.89
CA GLY A 201 -2.84 9.12 4.71
C GLY A 201 -3.96 8.43 3.95
N ASP A 202 -3.99 8.51 2.62
CA ASP A 202 -5.03 7.87 1.82
C ASP A 202 -4.89 6.35 1.81
N ALA A 203 -6.04 5.67 1.80
CA ALA A 203 -6.13 4.27 1.44
C ALA A 203 -6.81 4.12 0.07
N PHE A 204 -6.40 3.11 -0.69
CA PHE A 204 -7.07 2.71 -1.93
C PHE A 204 -7.31 1.21 -1.89
N VAL A 205 -8.55 0.79 -2.16
CA VAL A 205 -8.97 -0.61 -2.09
C VAL A 205 -9.49 -1.04 -3.44
N PHE A 206 -9.02 -2.17 -3.97
CA PHE A 206 -9.58 -2.76 -5.17
C PHE A 206 -9.73 -4.28 -5.06
N GLY A 207 -10.91 -4.78 -5.39
CA GLY A 207 -11.29 -6.18 -5.32
C GLY A 207 -12.45 -6.48 -6.25
N GLY A 208 -13.04 -7.67 -6.13
CA GLY A 208 -14.18 -8.07 -6.97
C GLY A 208 -13.90 -7.83 -8.47
N PRO A 209 -14.77 -7.09 -9.20
CA PRO A 209 -14.55 -6.77 -10.61
C PRO A 209 -13.24 -6.02 -10.91
N GLY A 210 -12.72 -5.26 -9.94
CA GLY A 210 -11.48 -4.50 -10.04
C GLY A 210 -10.22 -5.27 -9.60
N ARG A 211 -10.35 -6.49 -9.05
CA ARG A 211 -9.22 -7.23 -8.45
C ARG A 211 -8.04 -7.44 -9.40
N MET A 212 -8.33 -7.63 -10.68
CA MET A 212 -7.35 -7.91 -11.73
C MET A 212 -7.08 -6.71 -12.64
N ALA A 213 -7.45 -5.50 -12.21
CA ALA A 213 -7.27 -4.29 -13.00
C ALA A 213 -5.79 -3.92 -13.14
N TYR A 214 -5.41 -3.50 -14.34
CA TYR A 214 -4.11 -2.88 -14.55
C TYR A 214 -4.07 -1.53 -13.84
N HIS A 215 -3.00 -1.24 -13.11
CA HIS A 215 -2.82 0.02 -12.40
C HIS A 215 -1.35 0.41 -12.32
N GLY A 216 -1.07 1.66 -11.94
CA GLY A 216 0.30 2.14 -11.83
C GLY A 216 0.40 3.54 -11.22
N VAL A 217 1.63 4.01 -11.12
CA VAL A 217 1.98 5.34 -10.62
C VAL A 217 2.80 6.04 -11.70
N PRO A 218 2.17 6.80 -12.62
CA PRO A 218 2.88 7.48 -13.70
C PRO A 218 3.85 8.54 -13.19
N ARG A 219 3.51 9.24 -12.09
CA ARG A 219 4.36 10.26 -11.46
C ARG A 219 4.06 10.43 -9.96
N THR A 220 5.07 10.87 -9.22
CA THR A 220 4.93 11.46 -7.88
C THR A 220 4.90 12.99 -7.97
N GLU A 221 4.53 13.65 -6.88
CA GLU A 221 4.52 15.11 -6.72
C GLU A 221 5.47 15.48 -5.57
N PRO A 222 6.78 15.63 -5.84
CA PRO A 222 7.78 15.81 -4.81
C PRO A 222 7.55 17.06 -3.95
N GLY A 223 7.70 16.92 -2.64
CA GLY A 223 7.52 18.02 -1.69
C GLY A 223 6.06 18.32 -1.33
N SER A 224 5.11 17.50 -1.78
CA SER A 224 3.69 17.62 -1.40
C SER A 224 3.33 16.85 -0.14
N GLY A 225 4.25 16.04 0.40
CA GLY A 225 4.04 15.34 1.65
C GLY A 225 3.94 16.28 2.87
N PRO A 226 3.23 15.89 3.94
CA PRO A 226 3.11 16.70 5.14
C PRO A 226 4.46 16.83 5.86
N GLU A 227 4.86 18.08 6.16
CA GLU A 227 6.15 18.38 6.81
C GLU A 227 6.32 17.64 8.14
N TRP A 228 5.26 17.56 8.94
CA TRP A 228 5.25 16.88 10.25
C TRP A 228 5.57 15.38 10.18
N LEU A 229 5.41 14.74 9.02
CA LEU A 229 5.72 13.33 8.83
C LEU A 229 7.23 13.09 8.68
N GLY A 230 7.98 14.12 8.26
CA GLY A 230 9.44 14.04 8.11
C GLY A 230 9.89 12.97 7.09
N LEU A 231 9.05 12.66 6.10
CA LEU A 231 9.36 11.75 5.00
C LEU A 231 9.63 12.58 3.73
N ARG A 232 10.78 12.34 3.09
CA ARG A 232 11.05 12.81 1.72
C ARG A 232 10.84 11.68 0.74
N GLY A 233 10.03 11.91 -0.30
CA GLY A 233 9.55 10.88 -1.20
C GLY A 233 8.23 10.28 -0.73
N ARG A 234 7.84 9.18 -1.36
CA ARG A 234 6.57 8.49 -1.11
C ARG A 234 6.81 7.05 -0.69
N ILE A 235 6.06 6.60 0.30
CA ILE A 235 5.94 5.20 0.66
C ILE A 235 4.53 4.72 0.33
N ASN A 236 4.45 3.51 -0.21
CA ASN A 236 3.22 2.78 -0.38
C ASN A 236 3.34 1.40 0.24
N VAL A 237 2.35 1.02 1.04
CA VAL A 237 2.24 -0.31 1.65
C VAL A 237 1.03 -1.00 1.06
N THR A 238 1.27 -2.02 0.24
CA THR A 238 0.22 -2.78 -0.46
C THR A 238 0.06 -4.13 0.22
N VAL A 239 -1.12 -4.38 0.79
CA VAL A 239 -1.47 -5.57 1.57
C VAL A 239 -2.30 -6.53 0.71
N ARG A 240 -1.92 -7.82 0.73
CA ARG A 240 -2.47 -8.88 -0.11
C ARG A 240 -2.57 -10.20 0.64
N GLU A 241 -3.38 -11.09 0.11
CA GLU A 241 -3.50 -12.48 0.55
C GLU A 241 -2.93 -13.37 -0.56
N PHE A 242 -2.10 -14.34 -0.19
CA PHE A 242 -1.43 -15.24 -1.12
C PHE A 242 -2.37 -16.14 -1.92
#